data_AF-A0A034WN71-F1
#
_entry.id   AF-A0A034WN71-F1
#
_cell.length_a   1.000
_cell.length_b   1.000
_cell.length_c   1.000
_cell.angle_alpha   90.00
_cell.angle_beta   90.00
_cell.angle_gamma   90.00
#
_symmetry.space_group_name_H-M   'P 1'
#
loop_
_entity.id
_entity.type
_entity.pdbx_description
1 polymer ?
#
loop_
_entity_poly.entity_id
_entity_poly.type
_entity_poly.pdbx_seq_one_letter_code
_entity_poly.pdbx_strand_id
1 'polypeptide(L)'
;QGNSDAQDESRDMGVSESLLSFTLGQRGCTLLVFKGYNYVRNRRSGLKTYWICAKKGSTKCNARVVTDVIDGVQKIVLESCRHNHAQKVARKKRKTSVEQSASTILSIAESNKFVQEHMKNEISCIAQNAAFS
;
A
#
# COMPACT_ATOMS: atom_id res chain seq x y z
N GLN A 1 13.54 -48.03 -28.62
CA GLN A 1 14.05 -47.57 -27.31
C GLN A 1 14.42 -46.11 -27.47
N GLY A 2 13.83 -45.12 -26.80
CA GLY A 2 12.76 -45.05 -25.81
C GLY A 2 12.29 -43.58 -25.79
N ASN A 3 11.00 -43.39 -25.53
CA ASN A 3 10.37 -42.09 -25.34
C ASN A 3 10.87 -41.44 -24.04
N SER A 4 10.88 -40.11 -23.95
CA SER A 4 10.72 -39.37 -22.69
C SER A 4 10.34 -37.91 -22.97
N ASP A 5 9.04 -37.69 -23.07
CA ASP A 5 8.33 -36.46 -22.73
C ASP A 5 8.93 -35.75 -21.50
N ALA A 6 9.45 -34.53 -21.69
CA ALA A 6 9.83 -33.65 -20.59
C ALA A 6 8.69 -32.68 -20.28
N GLN A 7 7.72 -33.24 -19.57
CA GLN A 7 6.84 -32.68 -18.53
C GLN A 7 6.75 -31.14 -18.43
N ASP A 8 5.52 -30.70 -18.74
CA ASP A 8 4.84 -29.46 -18.33
C ASP A 8 4.81 -29.31 -16.80
N GLU A 9 5.78 -28.56 -16.26
CA GLU A 9 5.81 -28.17 -14.85
C GLU A 9 4.93 -26.92 -14.64
N SER A 10 3.63 -27.18 -14.56
CA SER A 10 2.59 -26.25 -14.12
C SER A 10 2.82 -25.87 -12.65
N ARG A 11 3.67 -24.87 -12.42
CA ARG A 11 3.77 -24.18 -11.13
C ARG A 11 2.54 -23.29 -10.94
N ASP A 12 1.48 -23.90 -10.43
CA ASP A 12 0.35 -23.21 -9.80
C ASP A 12 0.84 -22.47 -8.54
N MET A 13 1.50 -21.34 -8.76
CA MET A 13 1.74 -20.34 -7.73
C MET A 13 0.49 -19.47 -7.70
N GLY A 14 -0.47 -19.85 -6.86
CA GLY A 14 -1.67 -19.06 -6.57
C GLY A 14 -1.30 -17.61 -6.25
N VAL A 15 -1.34 -16.74 -7.26
CA VAL A 15 -1.07 -15.32 -7.10
C VAL A 15 -2.32 -14.71 -6.49
N SER A 16 -2.22 -14.46 -5.18
CA SER A 16 -3.03 -13.56 -4.38
C SER A 16 -3.64 -12.41 -5.21
N GLU A 17 -4.90 -12.57 -5.62
CA GLU A 17 -5.67 -11.56 -6.34
C GLU A 17 -5.68 -10.21 -5.60
N SER A 18 -5.54 -10.22 -4.27
CA SER A 18 -5.47 -9.03 -3.43
C SER A 18 -4.22 -8.15 -3.60
N LEU A 19 -3.18 -8.62 -4.31
CA LEU A 19 -1.97 -7.80 -4.55
C LEU A 19 -1.98 -7.09 -5.90
N LEU A 20 -3.00 -7.34 -6.73
CA LEU A 20 -3.17 -6.72 -8.04
C LEU A 20 -4.22 -5.60 -7.94
N SER A 21 -3.86 -4.41 -8.40
CA SER A 21 -4.81 -3.31 -8.56
C SER A 21 -4.43 -2.41 -9.73
N PHE A 22 -5.39 -1.62 -10.21
CA PHE A 22 -5.15 -0.62 -11.24
C PHE A 22 -5.30 0.78 -10.64
N THR A 23 -4.40 1.68 -11.04
CA THR A 23 -4.48 3.10 -10.67
C THR A 23 -4.26 3.97 -11.88
N LEU A 24 -4.74 5.20 -11.83
CA LEU A 24 -4.45 6.20 -12.86
C LEU A 24 -3.14 6.92 -12.54
N GLY A 25 -2.30 7.11 -13.56
CA GLY A 25 -1.13 7.96 -13.52
C GLY A 25 -1.48 9.44 -13.66
N GLN A 26 -0.48 10.31 -13.52
CA GLN A 26 -0.66 11.77 -13.58
C GLN A 26 -1.22 12.28 -14.92
N ARG A 27 -1.00 11.54 -16.00
CA ARG A 27 -1.46 11.88 -17.36
C ARG A 27 -2.70 11.06 -17.77
N GLY A 28 -3.43 10.49 -16.81
CA GLY A 28 -4.59 9.63 -17.06
C GLY A 28 -4.24 8.23 -17.59
N CYS A 29 -2.96 7.89 -17.76
CA CYS A 29 -2.56 6.56 -18.20
C CYS A 29 -2.81 5.51 -17.10
N THR A 30 -3.42 4.38 -17.44
CA THR A 30 -3.60 3.25 -16.51
C THR A 30 -2.26 2.62 -16.14
N LEU A 31 -2.05 2.41 -14.84
CA LEU A 31 -0.90 1.74 -14.26
C LEU A 31 -1.37 0.46 -13.57
N LEU A 32 -0.61 -0.62 -13.72
CA LEU A 32 -0.77 -1.83 -12.94
C LEU A 32 0.04 -1.67 -11.65
N VAL A 33 -0.59 -1.91 -10.51
CA VAL A 33 0.05 -2.01 -9.21
C VAL A 33 0.09 -3.49 -8.83
N PHE A 34 1.28 -4.01 -8.63
CA PHE A 34 1.47 -5.40 -8.21
C PHE A 34 2.58 -5.48 -7.18
N LYS A 35 2.32 -6.12 -6.04
CA LYS A 35 3.26 -6.21 -4.89
C LYS A 35 3.83 -4.84 -4.48
N GLY A 36 3.01 -3.79 -4.59
CA GLY A 36 3.38 -2.40 -4.29
C GLY A 36 4.32 -1.71 -5.28
N TYR A 37 4.61 -2.34 -6.42
CA TYR A 37 5.34 -1.74 -7.53
C TYR A 37 4.38 -1.30 -8.64
N ASN A 38 4.71 -0.20 -9.30
CA ASN A 38 3.94 0.31 -10.43
C ASN A 38 4.57 -0.16 -11.74
N TYR A 39 3.72 -0.60 -12.65
CA TYR A 39 4.07 -1.00 -13.99
C TYR A 39 3.28 -0.18 -15.01
N VAL A 40 3.94 0.16 -16.11
CA VAL A 40 3.34 0.80 -17.28
C VAL A 40 3.07 -0.25 -18.35
N ARG A 41 1.99 -0.05 -19.11
CA ARG A 41 1.65 -0.92 -20.22
C ARG A 41 2.72 -0.78 -21.31
N ASN A 42 3.34 -1.90 -21.68
CA ASN A 42 4.31 -1.95 -22.77
C ASN A 42 3.64 -2.30 -24.10
N ARG A 43 2.92 -3.42 -24.13
CA ARG A 43 2.14 -3.85 -25.29
C ARG A 43 0.98 -4.75 -24.87
N ARG A 44 0.01 -4.91 -25.74
CA ARG A 44 -1.09 -5.88 -25.60
C ARG A 44 -1.09 -6.81 -26.80
N SER A 45 -1.33 -8.09 -26.56
CA SER A 45 -1.47 -9.11 -27.60
C SER A 45 -2.64 -10.01 -27.21
N GLY A 46 -3.77 -9.84 -27.89
CA GLY A 46 -5.03 -10.50 -27.53
C GLY A 46 -5.48 -10.17 -26.10
N LEU A 47 -5.62 -11.23 -25.29
CA LEU A 47 -5.99 -11.16 -23.87
C LEU A 47 -4.79 -10.86 -22.96
N LYS A 48 -3.56 -11.15 -23.43
CA LYS A 48 -2.34 -10.91 -22.68
C LYS A 48 -1.90 -9.44 -22.78
N THR A 49 -1.61 -8.84 -21.64
CA THR A 49 -1.02 -7.51 -21.53
C THR A 49 0.35 -7.60 -20.87
N TYR A 50 1.35 -7.01 -21.53
CA TYR A 50 2.72 -6.98 -21.08
C TYR A 50 3.00 -5.65 -20.39
N TRP A 51 3.50 -5.73 -19.18
CA TRP A 51 3.78 -4.60 -18.31
C TRP A 51 5.26 -4.54 -17.96
N ILE A 52 5.82 -3.34 -17.93
CA ILE A 52 7.21 -3.10 -17.54
C ILE A 52 7.25 -2.17 -16.34
N CYS A 53 8.27 -2.28 -15.50
CA CYS A 53 8.42 -1.41 -14.36
C CYS A 53 8.40 0.07 -14.77
N ALA A 54 7.61 0.89 -14.07
CA ALA A 54 7.50 2.33 -14.32
C ALA A 54 8.84 3.07 -14.11
N LYS A 55 9.76 2.53 -13.31
CA LYS A 55 11.10 3.10 -13.10
C LYS A 55 12.16 2.59 -14.07
N LYS A 56 11.79 1.88 -15.16
CA LYS A 56 12.77 1.38 -16.15
C LYS A 56 13.62 2.51 -16.76
N GLY A 57 13.06 3.67 -17.03
CA GLY A 57 13.81 4.82 -17.55
C GLY A 57 14.87 5.35 -16.59
N SER A 58 14.52 5.48 -15.30
CA SER A 58 15.38 6.12 -14.29
C SER A 58 16.33 5.17 -13.55
N THR A 59 15.90 3.94 -13.29
CA THR A 59 16.66 2.94 -12.50
C THR A 59 17.16 1.77 -13.35
N LYS A 60 16.91 1.80 -14.66
CA LYS A 60 17.18 0.68 -15.58
C LYS A 60 16.59 -0.65 -15.10
N CYS A 61 15.51 -0.60 -14.31
CA CYS A 61 14.85 -1.77 -13.78
C CYS A 61 14.34 -2.68 -14.91
N ASN A 62 14.59 -3.98 -14.78
CA ASN A 62 14.19 -4.99 -15.77
C ASN A 62 12.99 -5.84 -15.35
N ALA A 63 12.35 -5.50 -14.22
CA ALA A 63 11.14 -6.18 -13.79
C ALA A 63 10.00 -6.04 -14.82
N ARG A 64 9.36 -7.17 -15.12
CA ARG A 64 8.25 -7.31 -16.08
C ARG A 64 7.16 -8.17 -15.48
N VAL A 65 5.94 -7.88 -15.90
CA VAL A 65 4.76 -8.65 -15.52
C VAL A 65 3.92 -8.88 -16.76
N VAL A 66 3.29 -10.05 -16.88
CA VAL A 66 2.26 -10.31 -17.88
C VAL A 66 0.97 -10.61 -17.16
N THR A 67 -0.09 -9.93 -17.56
CA THR A 67 -1.45 -10.26 -17.13
C THR A 67 -2.21 -10.90 -18.26
N ASP A 68 -3.10 -11.83 -17.96
CA ASP A 68 -4.06 -12.39 -18.90
C ASP A 68 -5.48 -12.23 -18.36
N VAL A 69 -6.47 -12.23 -19.25
CA VAL A 69 -7.88 -12.20 -18.88
C VAL A 69 -8.42 -13.62 -18.97
N ILE A 70 -8.68 -14.23 -17.82
CA ILE A 70 -9.18 -15.60 -17.68
C ILE A 70 -10.56 -15.49 -17.02
N ASP A 71 -11.60 -15.98 -17.68
CA ASP A 71 -13.00 -15.90 -17.22
C ASP A 71 -13.48 -14.46 -16.92
N GLY A 72 -13.00 -13.48 -17.70
CA GLY A 72 -13.31 -12.07 -17.51
C GLY A 72 -12.53 -11.38 -16.38
N VAL A 73 -11.70 -12.12 -15.63
CA VAL A 73 -10.87 -11.61 -14.54
C VAL A 73 -9.43 -11.47 -14.99
N GLN A 74 -8.81 -10.32 -14.69
CA GLN A 74 -7.42 -10.08 -15.04
C GLN A 74 -6.48 -10.66 -13.98
N LYS A 75 -5.68 -11.66 -14.38
CA LYS A 75 -4.76 -12.41 -13.50
C LYS A 75 -3.31 -12.23 -13.92
N ILE A 76 -2.38 -12.35 -12.98
CA ILE A 76 -0.94 -12.36 -13.26
C ILE A 76 -0.57 -13.76 -13.76
N VAL A 77 -0.02 -13.85 -14.97
CA VAL A 77 0.43 -15.11 -15.57
C VAL A 77 1.94 -15.23 -15.65
N LEU A 78 2.66 -14.12 -15.49
CA LEU A 78 4.12 -14.11 -15.45
C LEU A 78 4.63 -12.94 -14.62
N GLU A 79 5.59 -13.21 -13.75
CA GLU A 79 6.45 -12.23 -13.10
C GLU A 79 7.90 -12.54 -13.49
N SER A 80 8.64 -11.54 -13.95
CA SER A 80 10.02 -11.73 -14.39
C SER A 80 10.94 -10.64 -13.85
N CYS A 81 12.09 -11.07 -13.36
CA CYS A 81 13.16 -10.27 -12.75
C CYS A 81 12.77 -9.57 -11.44
N ARG A 82 13.75 -9.46 -10.53
CA ARG A 82 13.59 -8.71 -9.28
C ARG A 82 13.74 -7.20 -9.51
N HIS A 83 13.07 -6.41 -8.68
CA HIS A 83 13.28 -4.97 -8.65
C HIS A 83 14.63 -4.62 -8.04
N ASN A 84 15.31 -3.64 -8.62
CA ASN A 84 16.59 -3.09 -8.16
C ASN A 84 16.42 -1.72 -7.47
N HIS A 85 15.21 -1.42 -6.98
CA HIS A 85 14.89 -0.14 -6.36
C HIS A 85 13.81 -0.31 -5.30
N ALA A 86 13.72 0.65 -4.38
CA ALA A 86 12.69 0.67 -3.35
C ALA A 86 11.27 0.71 -3.93
N GLN A 87 10.36 0.03 -3.24
CA GLN A 87 8.93 0.01 -3.50
C GLN A 87 8.34 1.41 -3.37
N LYS A 88 7.29 1.70 -4.15
CA LYS A 88 6.54 2.93 -3.97
C LYS A 88 5.52 2.69 -2.85
N VAL A 89 5.97 2.75 -1.60
CA VAL A 89 5.04 2.83 -0.46
C VAL A 89 4.12 4.03 -0.69
N ALA A 90 2.81 3.83 -0.50
CA ALA A 90 1.84 4.92 -0.63
C ALA A 90 2.34 6.08 0.24
N ARG A 91 2.71 7.19 -0.40
CA ARG A 91 3.06 8.40 0.35
C ARG A 91 1.80 8.77 1.12
N LYS A 92 1.84 8.64 2.46
CA LYS A 92 0.84 9.26 3.34
C LYS A 92 0.70 10.69 2.84
N LYS A 93 -0.51 11.08 2.42
CA LYS A 93 -0.80 12.45 1.99
C LYS A 93 -0.15 13.35 3.04
N ARG A 94 0.78 14.22 2.62
CA ARG A 94 1.32 15.23 3.52
C ARG A 94 0.09 16.03 3.96
N LYS A 95 -0.32 15.87 5.22
CA LYS A 95 -1.37 16.70 5.83
C LYS A 95 -1.00 18.15 5.51
N THR A 96 -1.96 18.93 5.03
CA THR A 96 -1.76 20.38 4.87
C THR A 96 -1.41 20.97 6.24
N SER A 97 -0.70 22.10 6.31
CA SER A 97 -0.28 22.69 7.59
C SER A 97 -1.45 22.92 8.55
N VAL A 98 -2.64 23.19 8.00
CA VAL A 98 -3.90 23.36 8.75
C VAL A 98 -4.30 22.08 9.51
N GLU A 99 -4.23 20.92 8.87
CA GLU A 99 -4.58 19.63 9.49
C GLU A 99 -3.56 19.18 10.53
N GLN A 100 -2.30 19.60 10.41
CA GLN A 100 -1.25 19.32 11.40
C GLN A 100 -1.47 20.13 12.68
N SER A 101 -1.80 21.42 12.54
CA SER A 101 -2.13 22.28 13.68
C SER A 101 -3.34 21.76 14.46
N ALA A 102 -4.39 21.30 13.76
CA ALA A 102 -5.57 20.75 14.42
C ALA A 102 -5.27 19.50 15.26
N SER A 103 -4.42 18.58 14.76
CA SER A 103 -4.04 17.38 15.53
C SER A 103 -3.23 17.71 16.79
N THR A 104 -2.36 18.73 16.74
CA THR A 104 -1.58 19.16 17.90
C THR A 104 -2.44 19.89 18.93
N ILE A 105 -3.40 20.71 18.49
CA ILE A 105 -4.32 21.42 19.39
C ILE A 105 -5.20 20.42 20.15
N LEU A 106 -5.71 19.38 19.48
CA LEU A 106 -6.54 18.35 20.12
C LEU A 106 -5.76 17.56 21.20
N SER A 107 -4.51 17.17 20.94
CA SER A 107 -3.71 16.43 21.94
C SER A 107 -3.35 17.28 23.17
N ILE A 108 -3.12 18.59 22.98
CA ILE A 108 -2.88 19.52 24.08
C ILE A 108 -4.15 19.74 24.90
N ALA A 109 -5.32 19.87 24.24
CA ALA A 109 -6.60 20.04 24.93
C ALA A 109 -6.97 18.81 25.79
N GLU A 110 -6.71 17.59 25.31
CA GLU A 110 -6.91 16.35 26.08
C GLU A 110 -6.00 16.30 27.32
N SER A 111 -4.74 16.68 27.16
CA SER A 111 -3.77 16.73 28.27
C SER A 111 -4.19 17.74 29.34
N ASN A 112 -4.66 18.93 28.93
CA ASN A 112 -5.14 19.95 29.85
C ASN A 112 -6.44 19.55 30.56
N LYS A 113 -7.32 18.78 29.91
CA LYS A 113 -8.52 18.23 30.53
C LYS A 113 -8.16 17.26 31.67
N PHE A 114 -7.16 16.40 31.46
CA PHE A 114 -6.66 15.47 32.48
C PHE A 114 -6.10 16.19 33.72
N VAL A 115 -5.31 17.26 33.53
CA VAL A 115 -4.75 18.06 34.64
C VAL A 115 -5.85 18.78 35.43
N GLN A 116 -6.86 19.32 34.74
CA GLN A 116 -7.99 19.98 35.43
C GLN A 116 -8.85 19.00 36.22
N GLU A 117 -9.05 17.79 35.72
CA GLU A 117 -9.82 16.75 36.42
C GLU A 117 -9.05 16.22 37.64
N HIS A 118 -7.73 16.06 37.54
CA HIS A 118 -6.88 15.74 38.70
C HIS A 118 -6.96 16.81 39.79
N MET A 119 -6.89 18.10 39.43
CA MET A 119 -6.94 19.19 40.41
C MET A 119 -8.31 19.31 41.09
N LYS A 120 -9.42 19.00 40.40
CA LYS A 120 -10.75 18.93 41.02
C LYS A 120 -10.87 17.75 42.01
N ASN A 121 -10.26 16.61 41.68
CA ASN A 121 -10.27 15.43 42.55
C ASN A 121 -9.42 15.65 43.81
N GLU A 122 -8.31 16.40 43.72
CA GLU A 122 -7.51 16.79 44.89
C GLU A 122 -8.20 17.85 45.77
N ILE A 123 -8.94 18.79 45.20
CA ILE A 123 -9.74 19.73 46.00
C ILE A 123 -10.90 19.00 46.72
N SER A 124 -11.49 17.98 46.09
CA SER A 124 -12.56 17.17 46.69
C SER A 124 -12.09 16.36 47.91
N CYS A 125 -10.84 15.89 47.97
CA CYS A 125 -10.35 15.13 49.11
C CYS A 125 -9.95 16.02 50.31
N ILE A 126 -9.62 17.29 50.07
CA ILE A 126 -9.35 18.25 51.16
C ILE A 126 -10.65 18.66 51.89
N ALA A 127 -11.77 18.79 51.17
CA ALA A 127 -13.05 19.16 51.77
C ALA A 127 -13.66 18.08 52.68
N GLN A 128 -13.33 16.80 52.48
CA GLN A 128 -13.86 15.69 53.29
C GLN A 128 -13.17 15.55 54.66
N ASN A 129 -11.97 16.12 54.85
CA ASN A 129 -11.24 16.08 56.13
C ASN A 129 -11.55 17.27 57.06
N ALA A 130 -12.32 18.27 56.62
CA ALA A 130 -12.70 19.42 57.43
C ALA A 130 -14.02 19.22 58.20
N ALA A 131 -14.73 18.10 58.00
CA ALA A 131 -16.00 17.79 58.66
C ALA A 131 -15.87 16.83 59.87
N PHE A 132 -14.63 16.50 60.28
CA PHE A 132 -14.35 15.58 61.40
C PHE A 132 -13.42 16.16 62.47
N SER A 133 -13.48 17.48 62.70
CA SER A 133 -12.92 18.11 63.90
C SER A 133 -13.93 19.03 64.58
#